data_AF-A0A351IZZ0-F1
#
_entry.id   AF-A0A351IZZ0-F1
#
_cell.length_a   1.000
_cell.length_b   1.000
_cell.length_c   1.000
_cell.angle_alpha   90.00
_cell.angle_beta   90.00
_cell.angle_gamma   90.00
#
_symmetry.space_group_name_H-M   'P 1'
#
loop_
_entity.id
_entity.type
_entity.pdbx_description
1 polymer ?
#
loop_
_entity_poly.entity_id
_entity_poly.type
_entity_poly.pdbx_seq_one_letter_code
_entity_poly.pdbx_strand_id
1 'polypeptide(L)' 'MVAKGHDFPLVSLVGVINTDASLYMTDYRAFENTFSLLTQVIGRAGRGDVPGRALIQTFQPLHPIIN' A
#
# COMPACT_ATOMS: atom_id res chain seq x y z
N MET A 1 6.63 -7.18 6.83
CA MET A 1 5.36 -6.93 7.57
C MET A 1 5.72 -6.15 8.83
N VAL A 2 5.32 -4.87 8.94
CA VAL A 2 5.56 -4.10 10.17
C VAL A 2 4.52 -4.52 11.20
N ALA A 3 4.98 -4.97 12.38
CA ALA A 3 4.12 -5.44 13.46
C ALA A 3 2.96 -4.46 13.73
N LYS A 4 1.76 -5.00 13.93
CA LYS A 4 0.59 -4.24 14.36
C LYS A 4 0.90 -3.68 15.76
N GLY A 5 0.84 -2.36 15.93
CA GLY A 5 1.19 -1.68 17.20
C GLY A 5 2.56 -0.99 17.23
N HIS A 6 3.36 -1.11 16.16
CA HIS A 6 4.57 -0.29 15.98
C HIS A 6 4.24 0.85 15.01
N ASP A 7 3.89 2.00 15.58
CA ASP A 7 3.59 3.24 14.86
C ASP A 7 4.79 4.18 14.87
N PHE A 8 4.99 4.90 13.77
CA PHE A 8 6.11 5.82 13.62
C PHE A 8 5.56 7.24 13.39
N PRO A 9 5.52 8.10 14.43
CA PRO A 9 4.80 9.37 14.38
C PRO A 9 5.36 10.38 13.37
N LEU A 10 6.59 10.20 12.91
CA LEU A 10 7.24 11.07 11.92
C LEU A 10 7.26 10.47 10.50
N VAL A 11 6.64 9.30 10.28
CA VAL A 11 6.55 8.71 8.94
C VAL A 11 5.42 9.39 8.17
N SER A 12 5.81 10.29 7.27
CA SER A 12 4.91 10.99 6.35
C SER A 12 4.98 10.48 4.91
N LEU A 13 5.82 9.48 4.62
CA LEU A 13 5.94 8.89 3.29
C LEU A 13 5.95 7.37 3.36
N VAL A 14 5.10 6.75 2.54
CA VAL A 14 5.09 5.30 2.28
C VAL A 14 5.34 5.05 0.80
N GLY A 15 6.22 4.11 0.51
CA GLY A 15 6.43 3.57 -0.83
C GLY A 15 6.01 2.11 -0.88
N VAL A 16 5.12 1.76 -1.81
CA VAL A 16 4.81 0.37 -2.17
C VAL A 16 5.51 0.07 -3.49
N ILE A 17 6.47 -0.84 -3.45
CA ILE A 17 7.31 -1.18 -4.60
C ILE A 17 6.83 -2.49 -5.19
N ASN A 18 6.79 -2.56 -6.52
CA ASN A 18 6.48 -3.77 -7.28
C ASN A 18 5.08 -4.35 -6.94
N THR A 19 4.05 -3.51 -6.99
CA THR A 19 2.66 -3.93 -6.72
C THR A 19 2.17 -4.98 -7.71
N ASP A 20 2.74 -5.02 -8.92
CA ASP A 20 2.39 -6.00 -9.94
C ASP A 20 2.63 -7.45 -9.48
N ALA A 21 3.64 -7.68 -8.62
CA ALA A 21 3.92 -9.01 -8.10
C ALA A 21 2.77 -9.58 -7.25
N SER A 22 2.10 -8.74 -6.45
CA SER A 22 0.93 -9.17 -5.68
C SER A 22 -0.34 -9.17 -6.52
N LEU A 23 -0.44 -8.26 -7.50
CA LEU A 23 -1.60 -8.12 -8.37
C LEU A 23 -1.77 -9.31 -9.32
N TYR A 24 -0.66 -9.86 -9.84
CA TYR A 24 -0.65 -11.00 -10.77
C TYR A 24 -0.18 -12.32 -10.12
N MET A 25 -0.20 -12.39 -8.80
CA MET A 25 0.01 -13.66 -8.11
C MET A 25 -1.05 -14.67 -8.56
N THR A 26 -0.67 -15.94 -8.68
CA THR A 26 -1.58 -17.04 -9.10
C THR A 26 -2.51 -17.45 -7.95
N ASP A 27 -3.30 -16.49 -7.48
CA ASP A 27 -4.33 -16.63 -6.44
C ASP A 27 -5.57 -15.84 -6.89
N TYR A 28 -6.75 -16.45 -6.81
CA TYR A 28 -8.01 -15.78 -7.16
C TYR A 28 -8.29 -14.57 -6.28
N ARG A 29 -7.65 -14.48 -5.10
CA ARG A 29 -7.75 -13.36 -4.16
C ARG A 29 -6.63 -12.34 -4.32
N ALA A 30 -5.77 -12.45 -5.34
CA ALA A 30 -4.64 -11.53 -5.56
C ALA A 30 -5.06 -10.06 -5.54
N PHE A 31 -6.18 -9.72 -6.17
CA PHE A 31 -6.72 -8.36 -6.19
C PHE A 31 -7.20 -7.88 -4.82
N GLU A 32 -7.97 -8.70 -4.11
CA GLU A 32 -8.46 -8.39 -2.76
C GLU A 32 -7.28 -8.20 -1.79
N ASN A 33 -6.33 -9.14 -1.82
CA ASN A 33 -5.14 -9.11 -0.98
C ASN A 33 -4.31 -7.86 -1.27
N THR A 34 -4.07 -7.55 -2.55
CA THR A 34 -3.32 -6.36 -2.95
C THR A 34 -4.02 -5.09 -2.48
N PHE A 35 -5.33 -4.96 -2.69
CA PHE A 35 -6.10 -3.80 -2.23
C PHE A 35 -6.05 -3.63 -0.70
N SER A 36 -6.24 -4.73 0.03
CA SER A 36 -6.18 -4.73 1.50
C SER A 36 -4.81 -4.29 2.02
N LEU A 37 -3.74 -4.79 1.40
CA LEU A 37 -2.35 -4.46 1.75
C LEU A 37 -2.05 -2.99 1.45
N LEU A 38 -2.42 -2.50 0.27
CA LEU A 38 -2.27 -1.09 -0.11
C LEU A 38 -2.99 -0.18 0.89
N THR A 39 -4.28 -0.44 1.14
CA THR A 39 -5.09 0.36 2.08
C THR A 39 -4.49 0.39 3.48
N GLN A 40 -4.02 -0.77 3.97
CA GLN A 40 -3.42 -0.87 5.29
C GLN A 40 -2.12 -0.07 5.41
N VAL A 41 -1.23 -0.16 4.42
CA VAL A 41 0.07 0.51 4.46
C VAL A 41 -0.09 2.01 4.26
N ILE A 42 -0.93 2.44 3.31
CA ILE A 42 -1.24 3.86 3.05
C ILE A 42 -1.88 4.51 4.29
N GLY A 43 -2.83 3.81 4.93
CA GLY A 43 -3.50 4.29 6.13
C GLY A 43 -2.60 4.43 7.37
N ARG A 44 -1.34 3.97 7.34
CA ARG A 44 -0.37 4.23 8.42
C ARG A 44 0.29 5.61 8.29
N ALA A 45 0.66 6.03 7.08
CA ALA A 45 1.31 7.32 6.85
C ALA A 45 0.40 8.53 7.12
N GLY A 46 -0.92 8.34 7.07
CA GLY A 46 -1.91 9.42 7.24
C GLY A 46 -2.40 9.65 8.67
N ARG A 47 -1.80 9.03 9.69
CA ARG A 47 -2.30 9.11 11.09
C ARG A 47 -1.72 10.24 11.94
N GLY A 48 -0.64 10.88 11.49
CA GLY A 48 0.00 11.98 12.20
C GLY A 48 -0.53 13.35 11.78
N ASP A 49 -0.03 14.40 12.45
CA ASP A 49 -0.36 15.80 12.14
C ASP A 49 0.25 16.29 10.82
N VAL A 50 1.22 15.54 10.28
CA VAL A 50 1.88 15.84 9.00
C VAL A 50 1.16 15.11 7.88
N PRO A 51 0.84 15.78 6.75
CA PRO A 51 0.23 15.13 5.59
C PRO A 51 1.04 13.93 5.11
N GLY A 52 0.43 12.75 5.15
CA GLY A 52 1.00 11.52 4.62
C GLY A 52 0.95 11.48 3.09
N ARG A 53 1.99 10.96 2.46
CA ARG A 53 2.05 10.66 1.03
C ARG A 53 2.27 9.17 0.82
N ALA A 54 1.60 8.62 -0.19
CA ALA A 54 1.83 7.26 -0.65
C ALA A 54 2.28 7.28 -2.11
N LEU A 55 3.30 6.49 -2.42
CA LEU A 55 3.78 6.23 -3.77
C LEU A 55 3.62 4.75 -4.06
N ILE A 56 2.92 4.42 -5.14
CA ILE A 56 2.71 3.04 -5.58
C ILE A 56 3.48 2.89 -6.90
N GLN A 57 4.40 1.93 -6.94
CA GLN A 57 5.09 1.56 -8.16
C GLN A 57 4.38 0.36 -8.79
N THR A 58 3.83 0.60 -9.98
CA THR A 58 3.20 -0.42 -10.82
C THR A 58 3.50 -0.16 -12.30
N PHE A 59 3.52 -1.21 -13.11
CA PHE A 59 3.51 -1.09 -14.57
C PHE A 59 2.13 -0.77 -15.15
N GLN A 60 1.06 -0.93 -14.38
CA GLN A 60 -0.33 -0.63 -14.79
C GLN A 60 -0.99 0.41 -13.87
N PRO A 61 -0.64 1.71 -14.00
CA PRO A 61 -1.18 2.76 -13.15
C PRO A 61 -2.70 2.98 -13.30
N LEU A 62 -3.28 2.53 -14.43
CA LEU A 62 -4.72 2.62 -14.69
C LEU A 62 -5.49 1.35 -14.30
N HIS A 63 -4.84 0.39 -13.62
CA HIS A 63 -5.52 -0.82 -13.18
C HIS A 63 -6.64 -0.48 -12.18
N PRO A 64 -7.86 -1.06 -12.27
CA PRO A 64 -9.00 -0.71 -11.42
C PRO A 64 -8.80 -0.92 -9.91
N ILE A 65 -7.81 -1.72 -9.52
CA ILE A 65 -7.45 -1.95 -8.11
C ILE A 65 -6.52 -0.84 -7.56
N ILE A 66 -5.86 -0.09 -8.45
CA ILE A 66 -4.87 0.92 -8.11
C ILE A 66 -5.43 2.35 -8.26
N ASN A 67 -6.26 2.59 -9.29
CA ASN A 67 -6.85 3.90 -9.63
C ASN A 67 -8.17 4.17 -8.90
#